data_AF-A0A917H9S9-F1
#
_entry.id   AF-A0A917H9S9-F1
#
_cell.length_a   1.000
_cell.length_b   1.000
_cell.length_c   1.000
_cell.angle_alpha   90.00
_cell.angle_beta   90.00
_cell.angle_gamma   90.00
#
_symmetry.space_group_name_H-M   'P 1'
#
loop_
_entity.id
_entity.type
_entity.pdbx_description
1 polymer ?
#
loop_
_entity_poly.entity_id
_entity_poly.type
_entity_poly.pdbx_seq_one_letter_code
_entity_poly.pdbx_strand_id
1 'polypeptide(L)'
;MSNTVRPVLVLGVVLGFSVLLRAQSIVPLTGHTLSRHELKKYIVAAHTPEQNSALALYFHQQQRSFSAKAADEKSEWERRRQVSVSVGVKYPAPADSAHNLYDYYAYEANQMLHRATQYELKSKQVQVSQPGKL
;
A
#
# COMPACT_ATOMS: atom_id res chain seq x y z
N MET A 1 -44.20 -17.55 -52.24
CA MET A 1 -42.75 -17.47 -51.96
C MET A 1 -42.49 -16.00 -51.65
N SER A 2 -42.24 -15.53 -50.43
CA SER A 2 -41.51 -16.12 -49.30
C SER A 2 -42.06 -15.59 -47.97
N ASN A 3 -42.08 -16.46 -46.95
CA ASN A 3 -42.52 -16.16 -45.59
C ASN A 3 -41.46 -15.37 -44.83
N THR A 4 -41.86 -14.43 -43.97
CA THR A 4 -40.96 -13.90 -42.93
C THR A 4 -41.72 -13.78 -41.62
N VAL A 5 -41.21 -14.56 -40.66
CA VAL A 5 -41.73 -14.86 -39.33
C VAL A 5 -41.61 -13.66 -38.39
N ARG A 6 -42.66 -13.42 -37.59
CA ARG A 6 -42.66 -12.46 -36.47
C ARG A 6 -41.93 -13.07 -35.26
N PRO A 7 -40.99 -12.39 -34.61
CA PRO A 7 -40.47 -12.86 -33.33
C PRO A 7 -41.44 -12.50 -32.21
N VAL A 8 -41.87 -13.55 -31.49
CA VAL A 8 -42.71 -13.52 -30.29
C VAL A 8 -41.88 -13.04 -29.11
N LEU A 9 -42.43 -12.09 -28.36
CA LEU A 9 -41.96 -11.58 -27.07
C LEU A 9 -42.07 -12.70 -26.02
N VAL A 10 -40.94 -13.19 -25.50
CA VAL A 10 -40.94 -14.14 -24.37
C VAL A 10 -40.63 -13.37 -23.09
N LEU A 11 -41.67 -13.13 -22.30
CA LEU A 11 -41.60 -12.72 -20.90
C LEU A 11 -41.02 -13.88 -20.08
N GLY A 12 -39.82 -13.72 -19.54
CA GLY A 12 -39.24 -14.62 -18.55
C GLY A 12 -39.28 -13.99 -17.17
N VAL A 13 -40.29 -14.35 -16.36
CA VAL A 13 -40.31 -14.10 -14.92
C VAL A 13 -39.39 -15.13 -14.26
N VAL A 14 -38.34 -14.69 -13.57
CA VAL A 14 -37.57 -15.53 -12.65
C VAL A 14 -37.63 -14.90 -11.27
N LEU A 15 -38.36 -15.57 -10.38
CA LEU A 15 -38.39 -15.35 -8.94
C LEU A 15 -37.12 -15.91 -8.29
N GLY A 16 -36.55 -15.15 -7.37
CA GLY A 16 -35.78 -15.68 -6.24
C GLY A 16 -34.28 -15.84 -6.48
N PHE A 17 -33.52 -14.83 -6.08
CA PHE A 17 -32.42 -14.91 -5.11
C PHE A 17 -31.86 -13.49 -4.98
N SER A 18 -32.24 -12.78 -3.91
CA SER A 18 -31.55 -11.56 -3.52
C SER A 18 -30.16 -11.94 -3.01
N VAL A 19 -29.22 -12.16 -3.93
CA VAL A 19 -27.80 -12.10 -3.59
C VAL A 19 -27.57 -10.66 -3.16
N LEU A 20 -27.41 -10.44 -1.85
CA LEU A 20 -26.87 -9.20 -1.32
C LEU A 20 -25.43 -9.13 -1.83
N LEU A 21 -25.25 -8.61 -3.05
CA LEU A 21 -23.95 -8.30 -3.60
C LEU A 21 -23.45 -7.11 -2.78
N ARG A 22 -22.77 -7.41 -1.67
CA ARG A 22 -22.05 -6.40 -0.90
C ARG A 22 -20.89 -5.97 -1.79
N ALA A 23 -21.15 -4.98 -2.64
CA ALA A 23 -20.14 -4.23 -3.38
C ALA A 23 -19.22 -3.59 -2.33
N GLN A 24 -18.20 -4.33 -1.90
CA GLN A 24 -17.08 -3.74 -1.21
C GLN A 24 -16.39 -2.90 -2.28
N SER A 25 -16.67 -1.60 -2.27
CA SER A 25 -15.95 -0.63 -3.08
C SER A 25 -14.46 -0.82 -2.79
N ILE A 26 -13.74 -1.45 -3.72
CA ILE A 26 -12.29 -1.48 -3.75
C ILE A 26 -11.91 -0.03 -4.07
N VAL A 27 -11.77 0.80 -3.03
CA VAL A 27 -11.15 2.10 -3.21
C VAL A 27 -9.69 1.80 -3.57
N PRO A 28 -9.21 2.22 -4.75
CA PRO A 28 -7.82 2.00 -5.10
C PRO A 28 -6.95 2.76 -4.09
N LEU A 29 -6.14 2.04 -3.30
CA LEU A 29 -5.13 2.62 -2.41
C LEU A 29 -3.99 3.31 -3.19
N THR A 30 -4.04 3.29 -4.52
CA THR A 30 -3.01 3.82 -5.41
C THR A 30 -3.22 5.32 -5.64
N GLY A 31 -2.33 6.15 -5.09
CA GLY A 31 -2.18 7.55 -5.48
C GLY A 31 -2.57 8.62 -4.45
N HIS A 32 -3.11 8.26 -3.28
CA HIS A 32 -3.43 9.22 -2.23
C HIS A 32 -2.72 8.89 -0.91
N THR A 33 -2.20 9.91 -0.23
CA THR A 33 -1.68 9.76 1.14
C THR A 33 -2.84 9.50 2.07
N LEU A 34 -3.02 8.24 2.48
CA LEU A 34 -4.02 7.88 3.49
C LEU A 34 -3.67 8.54 4.82
N SER A 35 -4.66 9.16 5.46
CA SER A 35 -4.50 9.56 6.85
C SER A 35 -4.30 8.31 7.73
N ARG A 36 -3.68 8.48 8.90
CA ARG A 36 -3.48 7.38 9.85
C ARG A 36 -4.79 6.69 10.23
N HIS A 37 -5.88 7.45 10.36
CA HIS A 37 -7.19 6.93 10.70
C HIS A 37 -7.77 6.07 9.58
N GLU A 38 -7.65 6.50 8.32
CA GLU A 38 -8.12 5.74 7.18
C GLU A 38 -7.31 4.47 6.99
N LEU A 39 -5.97 4.55 7.06
CA LEU A 39 -5.11 3.38 6.98
C LEU A 39 -5.47 2.34 8.04
N LYS A 40 -5.74 2.78 9.29
CA LYS A 40 -6.18 1.87 10.35
C LYS A 40 -7.49 1.17 9.99
N LYS A 41 -8.46 1.88 9.40
CA LYS A 41 -9.71 1.28 8.94
C LYS A 41 -9.45 0.23 7.86
N TYR A 42 -8.59 0.50 6.89
CA TYR A 42 -8.22 -0.48 5.85
C TYR A 42 -7.54 -1.72 6.44
N ILE A 43 -6.60 -1.53 7.36
CA ILE A 43 -5.89 -2.64 8.02
C ILE A 43 -6.88 -3.54 8.78
N VAL A 44 -7.82 -2.95 9.51
CA VAL A 44 -8.83 -3.72 10.26
C VAL A 44 -9.83 -4.40 9.32
N ALA A 45 -10.16 -3.80 8.19
CA ALA A 45 -11.12 -4.35 7.23
C ALA A 45 -10.53 -5.41 6.29
N ALA A 46 -9.20 -5.49 6.15
CA ALA A 46 -8.54 -6.36 5.18
C ALA A 46 -8.61 -7.84 5.58
N HIS A 47 -9.43 -8.61 4.84
CA HIS A 47 -9.61 -10.04 5.05
C HIS A 47 -9.55 -10.87 3.77
N THR A 48 -9.47 -10.21 2.60
CA THR A 48 -9.37 -10.87 1.29
C THR A 48 -7.94 -10.80 0.76
N PRO A 49 -7.54 -11.69 -0.16
CA PRO A 49 -6.23 -11.60 -0.81
C PRO A 49 -5.98 -10.26 -1.49
N GLU A 50 -6.99 -9.71 -2.16
CA GLU A 50 -6.92 -8.47 -2.92
C GLU A 50 -6.71 -7.28 -1.99
N GLN A 51 -7.42 -7.24 -0.85
CA GLN A 51 -7.24 -6.19 0.16
C GLN A 51 -5.86 -6.24 0.81
N ASN A 52 -5.35 -7.44 1.10
CA ASN A 52 -4.00 -7.61 1.63
C ASN A 52 -2.94 -7.21 0.59
N SER A 53 -3.13 -7.57 -0.68
CA SER A 53 -2.25 -7.13 -1.77
C SER A 53 -2.23 -5.61 -1.93
N ALA A 54 -3.39 -4.95 -1.82
CA ALA A 54 -3.46 -3.49 -1.85
C ALA A 54 -2.70 -2.83 -0.69
N LEU A 55 -2.76 -3.41 0.52
CA LEU A 55 -1.96 -2.94 1.66
C LEU A 55 -0.46 -3.16 1.43
N ALA A 56 -0.06 -4.29 0.85
CA ALA A 56 1.35 -4.53 0.50
C ALA A 56 1.87 -3.48 -0.48
N LEU A 57 1.12 -3.19 -1.53
CA LEU A 57 1.47 -2.14 -2.51
C LEU A 57 1.59 -0.77 -1.86
N TYR A 58 0.66 -0.41 -0.96
CA TYR A 58 0.73 0.84 -0.20
C TYR A 58 2.02 0.94 0.62
N PHE A 59 2.38 -0.11 1.36
CA PHE A 59 3.59 -0.09 2.18
C PHE A 59 4.87 -0.10 1.34
N HIS A 60 4.90 -0.78 0.20
CA HIS A 60 6.00 -0.64 -0.77
C HIS A 60 6.15 0.78 -1.28
N GLN A 61 5.04 1.48 -1.56
CA GLN A 61 5.11 2.88 -1.96
C GLN A 61 5.68 3.77 -0.85
N GLN A 62 5.29 3.54 0.40
CA GLN A 62 5.85 4.26 1.55
C GLN A 62 7.33 3.94 1.76
N GLN A 63 7.73 2.67 1.63
CA GLN A 63 9.12 2.24 1.69
C GLN A 63 9.97 2.99 0.67
N ARG A 64 9.54 3.07 -0.60
CA ARG A 64 10.25 3.81 -1.64
C ARG A 64 10.38 5.30 -1.31
N SER A 65 9.33 5.91 -0.79
CA SER A 65 9.35 7.32 -0.37
C SER A 65 10.36 7.58 0.75
N PHE A 66 10.38 6.74 1.80
CA PHE A 66 11.36 6.86 2.88
C PHE A 66 12.77 6.53 2.42
N SER A 67 12.97 5.54 1.55
CA SER A 67 14.28 5.23 1.00
C SER A 67 14.85 6.37 0.16
N ALA A 68 14.02 7.09 -0.61
CA ALA A 68 14.46 8.28 -1.33
C ALA A 68 14.93 9.37 -0.36
N LYS A 69 14.15 9.67 0.69
CA LYS A 69 14.53 10.65 1.71
C LYS A 69 15.81 10.25 2.46
N ALA A 70 15.97 8.97 2.78
CA ALA A 70 17.20 8.47 3.39
C ALA A 70 18.41 8.69 2.46
N ALA A 71 18.26 8.45 1.15
CA ALA A 71 19.33 8.70 0.18
C ALA A 71 19.72 10.19 0.12
N ASP A 72 18.73 11.09 0.14
CA ASP A 72 18.95 12.54 0.15
C ASP A 72 19.72 12.99 1.41
N GLU A 73 19.27 12.56 2.60
CA GLU A 73 19.90 12.91 3.87
C GLU A 73 21.30 12.29 4.02
N LYS A 74 21.51 11.09 3.46
CA LYS A 74 22.84 10.47 3.40
C LYS A 74 23.80 11.32 2.58
N SER A 75 23.35 11.80 1.42
CA SER A 75 24.16 12.69 0.57
C SER A 75 24.48 14.00 1.29
N GLU A 76 23.51 14.59 1.98
CA GLU A 76 23.72 15.81 2.77
C GLU A 76 24.66 15.58 3.94
N TRP A 77 24.56 14.44 4.61
CA TRP A 77 25.48 14.05 5.68
C TRP A 77 26.91 13.94 5.17
N GLU A 78 27.13 13.25 4.05
CA GLU A 78 28.44 13.13 3.42
C GLU A 78 29.02 14.50 3.04
N ARG A 79 28.20 15.39 2.46
CA ARG A 79 28.60 16.76 2.14
C ARG A 79 29.00 17.55 3.38
N ARG A 80 28.22 17.48 4.47
CA ARG A 80 28.50 18.21 5.71
C ARG A 80 29.71 17.67 6.46
N ARG A 81 29.98 16.36 6.37
CA ARG A 81 31.15 15.72 6.97
C ARG A 81 32.47 16.16 6.34
N GLN A 82 32.45 16.56 5.07
CA GLN A 82 33.63 17.08 4.38
C GLN A 82 33.96 18.53 4.75
N VAL A 83 32.98 19.29 5.25
CA VAL A 83 33.20 20.65 5.74
C VAL A 83 33.85 20.56 7.12
N SER A 84 35.17 20.69 7.18
CA SER A 84 35.94 20.71 8.43
C SER A 84 35.44 21.83 9.33
N VAL A 85 34.73 21.47 10.39
CA VAL A 85 34.31 22.41 11.43
C VAL A 85 35.52 22.77 12.29
N SER A 86 35.87 24.05 12.31
CA SER A 86 36.94 24.61 13.15
C SER A 86 36.79 24.21 14.62
N VAL A 87 37.90 24.19 15.37
CA VAL A 87 38.16 23.60 16.71
C VAL A 87 37.21 24.04 17.86
N GLY A 88 36.10 24.75 17.61
CA GLY A 88 35.17 25.26 18.63
C GLY A 88 33.68 24.98 18.40
N VAL A 89 33.29 23.97 17.60
CA VAL A 89 31.87 23.75 17.30
C VAL A 89 31.06 23.15 18.45
N LYS A 90 29.91 23.78 18.72
CA LYS A 90 28.89 23.40 19.71
C LYS A 90 28.00 22.28 19.15
N TYR A 91 27.66 21.29 19.99
CA TYR A 91 26.87 20.11 19.61
C TYR A 91 25.35 20.34 19.69
N PRO A 92 24.55 19.64 18.87
CA PRO A 92 24.94 18.74 17.76
C PRO A 92 25.50 19.51 16.55
N ALA A 93 26.51 18.96 15.88
CA ALA A 93 27.04 19.54 14.66
C ALA A 93 26.02 19.41 13.51
N PRO A 94 26.06 20.28 12.49
CA PRO A 94 25.15 20.18 11.34
C PRO A 94 25.20 18.82 10.63
N ALA A 95 26.32 18.10 10.68
CA ALA A 95 26.45 16.75 10.15
C ALA A 95 25.66 15.72 10.98
N ASP A 96 25.58 15.90 12.30
CA ASP A 96 24.85 14.99 13.19
C ASP A 96 23.34 15.05 12.92
N SER A 97 22.80 16.22 12.58
CA SER A 97 21.38 16.34 12.24
C SER A 97 21.02 15.55 10.97
N ALA A 98 21.85 15.62 9.93
CA ALA A 98 21.63 14.89 8.68
C ALA A 98 21.79 13.37 8.90
N HIS A 99 22.76 12.96 9.71
CA HIS A 99 22.91 11.56 10.11
C HIS A 99 21.67 11.02 10.84
N ASN A 100 21.15 11.77 11.81
CA ASN A 100 19.96 11.36 12.56
C ASN A 100 18.72 11.23 11.66
N LEU A 101 18.57 12.12 10.68
CA LEU A 101 17.47 12.05 9.69
C LEU A 101 17.64 10.86 8.75
N TYR A 102 18.87 10.59 8.28
CA TYR A 102 19.19 9.40 7.51
C TYR A 102 18.78 8.13 8.27
N ASP A 103 19.24 7.97 9.53
CA ASP A 103 18.93 6.81 10.36
C ASP A 103 17.42 6.64 10.57
N TYR A 104 16.72 7.75 10.84
CA TYR A 104 15.27 7.75 10.97
C TYR A 104 14.56 7.26 9.70
N TYR A 105 14.89 7.82 8.54
CA TYR A 105 14.25 7.44 7.29
C TYR A 105 14.63 6.02 6.83
N ALA A 106 15.87 5.59 7.06
CA ALA A 106 16.30 4.22 6.80
C ALA A 106 15.53 3.22 7.68
N TYR A 107 15.35 3.53 8.96
CA TYR A 107 14.53 2.74 9.87
C TYR A 107 13.07 2.64 9.39
N GLU A 108 12.44 3.77 9.06
CA GLU A 108 11.05 3.80 8.59
C GLU A 108 10.89 3.02 7.27
N ALA A 109 11.83 3.14 6.33
CA ALA A 109 11.82 2.36 5.10
C ALA A 109 11.81 0.85 5.37
N ASN A 110 12.63 0.39 6.32
CA ASN A 110 12.67 -1.01 6.75
C ASN A 110 11.37 -1.44 7.45
N GLN A 111 10.78 -0.58 8.27
CA GLN A 111 9.47 -0.85 8.89
C GLN A 111 8.37 -1.00 7.83
N MET A 112 8.37 -0.14 6.81
CA MET A 112 7.42 -0.22 5.71
C MET A 112 7.63 -1.49 4.88
N LEU A 113 8.88 -1.86 4.59
CA LEU A 113 9.20 -3.12 3.91
C LEU A 113 8.70 -4.33 4.69
N HIS A 114 8.96 -4.38 6.00
CA HIS A 114 8.47 -5.47 6.85
C HIS A 114 6.94 -5.58 6.77
N ARG A 115 6.22 -4.46 6.85
CA ARG A 115 4.74 -4.46 6.73
C ARG A 115 4.30 -4.94 5.35
N ALA A 116 4.95 -4.50 4.28
CA ALA A 116 4.63 -4.93 2.92
C ALA A 116 4.74 -6.46 2.80
N THR A 117 5.87 -7.03 3.21
CA THR A 117 6.11 -8.48 3.19
C THR A 117 5.07 -9.24 4.01
N GLN A 118 4.70 -8.75 5.20
CA GLN A 118 3.66 -9.37 6.02
C GLN A 118 2.31 -9.45 5.30
N TYR A 119 1.92 -8.39 4.57
CA TYR A 119 0.66 -8.38 3.84
C TYR A 119 0.71 -9.23 2.55
N GLU A 120 1.86 -9.34 1.90
CA GLU A 120 2.04 -10.29 0.78
C GLU A 120 1.91 -11.75 1.24
N LEU A 121 2.45 -12.08 2.42
CA LEU A 121 2.28 -13.41 3.00
C LEU A 121 0.82 -13.70 3.33
N LYS A 122 0.11 -12.72 3.93
CA LYS A 122 -1.33 -12.83 4.22
C LYS A 122 -2.16 -13.00 2.94
N SER A 123 -1.85 -12.26 1.87
CA SER A 123 -2.60 -12.40 0.61
C SER A 123 -2.46 -13.80 0.03
N LYS A 124 -1.25 -14.38 0.08
CA LYS A 124 -0.98 -15.75 -0.38
C LYS A 124 -1.68 -16.78 0.50
N GLN A 125 -1.65 -16.61 1.82
CA GLN A 125 -2.29 -17.54 2.76
C GLN A 125 -3.81 -17.63 2.55
N VAL A 126 -4.48 -16.48 2.39
CA VAL A 126 -5.94 -16.47 2.19
C VAL A 126 -6.33 -17.11 0.85
N GLN A 127 -5.52 -16.96 -0.21
CA GLN A 127 -5.76 -17.65 -1.49
C GLN A 127 -5.70 -19.16 -1.34
N VAL A 128 -4.71 -19.67 -0.58
CA VAL A 128 -4.54 -21.11 -0.34
C VAL A 128 -5.69 -21.70 0.49
N SER A 129 -6.29 -20.91 1.39
CA SER A 129 -7.44 -21.34 2.21
C SER A 129 -8.81 -21.21 1.53
N GLN A 130 -8.91 -20.58 0.36
CA GLN A 130 -10.14 -20.50 -0.44
C GLN A 130 -10.04 -21.21 -1.80
N PRO A 131 -9.63 -22.48 -1.87
CA PRO A 131 -9.63 -23.19 -3.14
C PRO A 131 -11.08 -23.52 -3.52
N GLY A 132 -11.67 -22.76 -4.43
CA GLY A 132 -12.88 -23.14 -5.16
C GLY A 132 -14.12 -23.39 -4.28
N LYS A 133 -14.87 -22.33 -3.97
CA LYS A 133 -16.33 -22.49 -3.86
C LYS A 133 -16.88 -22.55 -5.28
N LEU A 134 -16.92 -23.76 -5.85
CA LEU A 134 -17.75 -24.09 -7.02
C LEU A 134 -19.18 -24.36 -6.56
#